data_AF-A0AAQ1HJN0-F1
#
_entry.id   AF-A0AAQ1HJN0-F1
#
_cell.length_a   1.000
_cell.length_b   1.000
_cell.length_c   1.000
_cell.angle_alpha   90.00
_cell.angle_beta   90.00
_cell.angle_gamma   90.00
#
_symmetry.space_group_name_H-M   'P 1'
#
loop_
_entity.id
_entity.type
_entity.pdbx_description
1 polymer ?
#
loop_
_entity_poly.entity_id
_entity_poly.type
_entity_poly.pdbx_seq_one_letter_code
_entity_poly.pdbx_strand_id
1 'polypeptide(L)'
;MLVALLASLPWVLAVHLREPDFWHFFFWHEHIQRFAGSDAQHARPFWFFVPLLFACAAPWTLLVPAAFQRGWQARRSPHAVFLLLWFAMPFLFFSLAKGKLPTYIMPCFAPLALLMADALAGALESGRLRALRLNGALNLLLGLLGLAALAFLQAKKALYHQQLPSLLLIGLVCALWALCGILQWLRPQQLWAAPALAAWLLVAAAPAAMPERMVNSKMPDQFIAQHLEELASARTLLSNDLGGASALAWRTGRSEVFLLNTEGELKYGLGYPDAQGRSLGLEGFPAWLADARRKGPVGVILRVNSPGDEAELALMPRDVTSYRENHLVFLLIPQAAP
;
A
#
# COMPACT_ATOMS: atom_id res chain seq x y z
N MET A 1 25.41 -19.68 -7.91
CA MET A 1 24.29 -20.47 -8.48
C MET A 1 23.90 -21.65 -7.61
N LEU A 2 24.84 -22.52 -7.20
CA LEU A 2 24.53 -23.70 -6.37
C LEU A 2 23.73 -23.35 -5.09
N VAL A 3 24.14 -22.31 -4.35
CA VAL A 3 23.43 -21.85 -3.15
C VAL A 3 21.99 -21.45 -3.46
N ALA A 4 21.75 -20.73 -4.56
CA ALA A 4 20.40 -20.31 -4.95
C ALA A 4 19.51 -21.52 -5.28
N LEU A 5 20.06 -22.52 -5.96
CA LEU A 5 19.35 -23.77 -6.25
C LEU A 5 19.01 -24.54 -4.97
N LEU A 6 19.99 -24.73 -4.09
CA LEU A 6 19.77 -25.45 -2.83
C LEU A 6 18.76 -24.73 -1.93
N ALA A 7 18.71 -23.39 -1.97
CA ALA A 7 17.76 -22.60 -1.21
C ALA A 7 16.34 -22.64 -1.80
N SER A 8 16.17 -22.60 -3.12
CA SER A 8 14.84 -22.51 -3.75
C SER A 8 14.22 -23.86 -4.10
N LEU A 9 15.03 -24.86 -4.44
CA LEU A 9 14.56 -26.14 -4.98
C LEU A 9 13.59 -26.90 -4.05
N PRO A 10 13.80 -26.96 -2.72
CA PRO A 10 12.87 -27.67 -1.84
C PRO A 10 11.44 -27.11 -1.90
N TRP A 11 11.29 -25.78 -1.93
CA TRP A 11 9.99 -25.12 -2.04
C TRP A 11 9.37 -25.31 -3.43
N VAL A 12 10.18 -25.18 -4.49
CA VAL A 12 9.76 -25.44 -5.87
C VAL A 12 9.19 -26.84 -6.01
N LEU A 13 9.88 -27.86 -5.51
CA LEU A 13 9.40 -29.25 -5.56
C LEU A 13 8.14 -29.44 -4.72
N ALA A 14 8.07 -28.85 -3.52
CA ALA A 14 6.89 -28.96 -2.65
C ALA A 14 5.63 -28.36 -3.26
N VAL A 15 5.75 -27.22 -3.97
CA VAL A 15 4.62 -26.60 -4.68
C VAL A 15 4.21 -27.43 -5.88
N HIS A 16 5.17 -27.88 -6.70
CA HIS A 16 4.85 -28.69 -7.87
C HIS A 16 4.11 -30.00 -7.52
N LEU A 17 4.48 -30.63 -6.40
CA LEU A 17 3.83 -31.86 -5.93
C LEU A 17 2.42 -31.64 -5.36
N ARG A 18 2.11 -30.43 -4.88
CA ARG A 18 0.79 -30.12 -4.28
C ARG A 18 -0.16 -29.45 -5.28
N GLU A 19 0.34 -28.45 -6.01
CA GLU A 19 -0.43 -27.61 -6.92
C GLU A 19 0.32 -27.46 -8.26
N PRO A 20 0.22 -28.46 -9.16
CA PRO A 20 0.98 -28.46 -10.42
C PRO A 20 0.65 -27.27 -11.33
N ASP A 21 -0.60 -26.79 -11.27
CA ASP A 21 -1.08 -25.65 -12.07
C ASP A 21 -0.46 -24.30 -11.65
N PHE A 22 0.10 -24.22 -10.44
CA PHE A 22 0.77 -23.03 -9.92
C PHE A 22 1.77 -22.43 -10.91
N TRP A 23 2.50 -23.25 -11.67
CA TRP A 23 3.51 -22.76 -12.61
C TRP A 23 2.92 -22.01 -13.80
N HIS A 24 1.74 -22.43 -14.28
CA HIS A 24 1.04 -21.70 -15.32
C HIS A 24 0.56 -20.36 -14.77
N PHE A 25 -0.08 -20.36 -13.60
CA PHE A 25 -0.48 -19.12 -12.93
C PHE A 25 0.72 -18.18 -12.67
N PHE A 26 1.76 -18.67 -12.01
CA PHE A 26 2.91 -17.87 -11.59
C PHE A 26 3.72 -17.31 -12.76
N PHE A 27 4.10 -18.11 -13.76
CA PHE A 27 4.92 -17.61 -14.87
C PHE A 27 4.09 -16.91 -15.95
N TRP A 28 2.94 -17.47 -16.33
CA TRP A 28 2.15 -16.90 -17.42
C TRP A 28 1.30 -15.72 -16.94
N HIS A 29 0.46 -15.90 -15.92
CA HIS A 29 -0.44 -14.85 -15.46
C HIS A 29 0.32 -13.77 -14.68
N GLU A 30 1.08 -14.16 -13.66
CA GLU A 30 1.71 -13.21 -12.74
C GLU A 30 2.97 -12.51 -13.28
N HIS A 31 3.76 -13.15 -14.16
CA HIS A 31 4.95 -12.51 -14.75
C HIS A 31 4.67 -11.95 -16.15
N ILE A 32 4.22 -12.79 -17.09
CA ILE A 32 4.11 -12.39 -18.50
C ILE A 32 2.90 -11.49 -18.74
N GLN A 33 1.69 -11.93 -18.34
CA GLN A 33 0.47 -11.16 -18.56
C GLN A 33 0.43 -9.88 -17.72
N ARG A 34 0.86 -9.90 -16.45
CA ARG A 34 0.93 -8.64 -15.67
C ARG A 34 1.92 -7.63 -16.24
N PHE A 35 3.02 -8.09 -16.86
CA PHE A 35 3.99 -7.18 -17.50
C PHE A 35 3.48 -6.65 -18.85
N ALA A 36 2.95 -7.52 -19.72
CA ALA A 36 2.69 -7.23 -21.13
C ALA A 36 1.20 -7.22 -21.54
N GLY A 37 0.28 -7.73 -20.72
CA GLY A 37 -1.15 -7.89 -21.03
C GLY A 37 -1.94 -6.58 -21.06
N SER A 38 -3.07 -6.57 -21.77
CA SER A 38 -4.01 -5.43 -21.82
C SER A 38 -4.72 -5.18 -20.48
N ASP A 39 -4.92 -6.24 -19.71
CA ASP A 39 -5.70 -6.23 -18.46
C ASP A 39 -4.82 -5.93 -17.24
N ALA A 40 -3.77 -5.12 -17.45
CA ALA A 40 -2.83 -4.79 -16.39
C ALA A 40 -3.53 -3.96 -15.31
N GLN A 41 -3.70 -4.57 -14.13
CA GLN A 41 -4.10 -3.86 -12.93
C GLN A 41 -3.11 -2.70 -12.68
N HIS A 42 -3.62 -1.51 -12.37
CA HIS A 42 -2.81 -0.30 -12.14
C HIS A 42 -2.02 0.20 -13.37
N ALA A 43 -2.68 0.32 -14.51
CA ALA A 43 -2.10 0.97 -15.68
C ALA A 43 -1.64 2.41 -15.36
N ARG A 44 -0.35 2.68 -15.59
CA ARG A 44 0.29 3.97 -15.31
C ARG A 44 1.21 4.38 -16.46
N PRO A 45 1.40 5.68 -16.72
CA PRO A 45 2.27 6.15 -17.80
C PRO A 45 3.72 5.72 -17.61
N PHE A 46 4.51 5.69 -18.69
CA PHE A 46 5.92 5.24 -18.64
C PHE A 46 6.78 6.07 -17.68
N TRP A 47 6.47 7.37 -17.51
CA TRP A 47 7.18 8.28 -16.61
C TRP A 47 6.76 8.17 -15.15
N PHE A 48 5.86 7.26 -14.78
CA PHE A 48 5.30 7.11 -13.42
C PHE A 48 6.34 7.09 -12.31
N PHE A 49 7.49 6.44 -12.54
CA PHE A 49 8.55 6.31 -11.54
C PHE A 49 9.44 7.55 -11.41
N VAL A 50 9.41 8.48 -12.36
CA VAL A 50 10.21 9.71 -12.31
C VAL A 50 9.83 10.59 -11.11
N PRO A 51 8.56 11.04 -10.94
CA PRO A 51 8.20 11.82 -9.76
C PRO A 51 8.34 11.01 -8.46
N LEU A 52 8.08 9.70 -8.50
CA LEU A 52 8.22 8.83 -7.33
C LEU A 52 9.68 8.74 -6.85
N LEU A 53 10.64 8.68 -7.78
CA LEU A 53 12.07 8.71 -7.47
C LEU A 53 12.44 9.94 -6.63
N PHE A 54 11.98 11.12 -7.04
CA PHE A 54 12.26 12.37 -6.34
C PHE A 54 11.55 12.44 -4.98
N ALA A 55 10.32 11.95 -4.89
CA ALA A 55 9.57 11.87 -3.63
C ALA A 55 10.25 10.93 -2.64
N CYS A 56 10.66 9.73 -3.07
CA CYS A 56 11.33 8.74 -2.23
C CYS A 56 12.79 9.12 -1.91
N ALA A 57 13.43 9.98 -2.70
CA ALA A 57 14.73 10.54 -2.40
C ALA A 57 14.68 11.68 -1.36
N ALA A 58 13.48 12.11 -0.95
CA ALA A 58 13.34 13.02 0.18
C ALA A 58 13.95 12.37 1.45
N PRO A 59 14.66 13.16 2.27
CA PRO A 59 14.73 14.61 2.25
C PRO A 59 15.84 15.20 1.37
N TRP A 60 16.61 14.42 0.62
CA TRP A 60 17.72 14.89 -0.23
C TRP A 60 17.39 14.95 -1.72
N THR A 61 16.13 15.24 -2.06
CA THR A 61 15.60 15.24 -3.43
C THR A 61 16.47 16.01 -4.43
N LEU A 62 17.02 17.16 -4.05
CA LEU A 62 17.83 17.98 -4.98
C LEU A 62 19.28 17.48 -5.15
N LEU A 63 19.69 16.43 -4.44
CA LEU A 63 20.95 15.74 -4.71
C LEU A 63 20.81 14.71 -5.85
N VAL A 64 19.60 14.26 -6.19
CA VAL A 64 19.39 13.26 -7.25
C VAL A 64 19.98 13.69 -8.60
N PRO A 65 19.76 14.91 -9.11
CA PRO A 65 20.38 15.33 -10.37
C PRO A 65 21.91 15.40 -10.28
N ALA A 66 22.45 15.86 -9.15
CA ALA A 66 23.89 15.94 -8.91
C ALA A 66 24.53 14.53 -8.87
N ALA A 67 23.82 13.55 -8.28
CA ALA A 67 24.23 12.15 -8.23
C ALA A 67 24.39 11.55 -9.63
N PHE A 68 23.40 11.70 -10.50
CA PHE A 68 23.49 11.22 -11.88
C PHE A 68 24.52 11.98 -12.71
N GLN A 69 24.60 13.31 -12.56
CA GLN A 69 25.59 14.12 -13.27
C GLN A 69 27.02 13.67 -12.93
N ARG A 70 27.31 13.48 -11.63
CA ARG A 70 28.64 13.06 -11.16
C ARG A 70 28.94 11.61 -11.56
N GLY A 71 27.98 10.70 -11.38
CA GLY A 71 28.11 9.30 -11.85
C GLY A 71 28.42 9.23 -13.34
N TRP A 72 27.73 10.04 -14.16
CA TRP A 72 27.97 10.11 -15.61
C TRP A 72 29.33 10.71 -15.98
N GLN A 73 29.79 11.73 -15.25
CA GLN A 73 31.13 12.28 -15.42
C GLN A 73 32.20 11.24 -15.07
N ALA A 74 31.94 10.42 -14.06
CA ALA A 74 32.80 9.33 -13.62
C ALA A 74 32.65 8.03 -14.42
N ARG A 75 31.92 8.00 -15.55
CA ARG A 75 31.63 6.78 -16.34
C ARG A 75 32.84 6.02 -16.89
N ARG A 76 34.05 6.56 -16.75
CA ARG A 76 35.30 5.82 -17.04
C ARG A 76 35.69 4.86 -15.89
N SER A 77 35.15 5.07 -14.69
CA SER A 77 35.32 4.19 -13.54
C SER A 77 34.35 3.00 -13.62
N PRO A 78 34.82 1.75 -13.48
CA PRO A 78 33.96 0.57 -13.43
C PRO A 78 32.88 0.65 -12.35
N HIS A 79 33.19 1.25 -11.19
CA HIS A 79 32.26 1.41 -10.08
C HIS A 79 31.08 2.34 -10.43
N ALA A 80 31.36 3.47 -11.09
CA ALA A 80 30.32 4.42 -11.48
C ALA A 80 29.39 3.80 -12.54
N VAL A 81 29.95 3.08 -13.52
CA VAL A 81 29.16 2.36 -14.54
C VAL A 81 28.29 1.28 -13.89
N PHE A 82 28.85 0.51 -12.96
CA PHE A 82 28.10 -0.49 -12.21
C PHE A 82 26.90 0.11 -11.49
N LEU A 83 27.08 1.21 -10.73
CA LEU A 83 25.98 1.87 -10.02
C LEU A 83 24.93 2.45 -10.98
N LEU A 84 25.35 3.06 -12.08
CA LEU A 84 24.45 3.59 -13.10
C LEU A 84 23.62 2.49 -13.75
N LEU A 85 24.21 1.34 -14.08
CA LEU A 85 23.51 0.20 -14.67
C LEU A 85 22.61 -0.50 -13.65
N TRP A 86 23.07 -0.64 -12.40
CA TRP A 86 22.26 -1.19 -11.31
C TRP A 86 21.01 -0.34 -11.06
N PHE A 87 21.11 0.99 -11.21
CA PHE A 87 19.93 1.85 -11.20
C PHE A 87 19.10 1.70 -12.49
N ALA A 88 19.73 1.88 -13.66
CA ALA A 88 19.03 2.05 -14.93
C ALA A 88 18.28 0.79 -15.38
N MET A 89 18.85 -0.40 -15.20
CA MET A 89 18.26 -1.65 -15.65
C MET A 89 16.87 -1.90 -15.03
N PRO A 90 16.70 -1.99 -13.69
CA PRO A 90 15.39 -2.16 -13.09
C PRO A 90 14.48 -0.94 -13.32
N PHE A 91 15.02 0.29 -13.27
CA PHE A 91 14.22 1.49 -13.47
C PHE A 91 13.56 1.52 -14.86
N LEU A 92 14.32 1.24 -15.92
CA LEU A 92 13.80 1.20 -17.29
C LEU A 92 12.88 0.00 -17.50
N PHE A 93 13.26 -1.18 -17.01
CA PHE A 93 12.45 -2.39 -17.11
C PHE A 93 11.05 -2.20 -16.52
N PHE A 94 10.95 -1.70 -15.29
CA PHE A 94 9.64 -1.46 -14.66
C PHE A 94 8.90 -0.26 -15.26
N SER A 95 9.61 0.76 -15.76
CA SER A 95 8.98 1.88 -16.47
C SER A 95 8.27 1.43 -17.75
N LEU A 96 8.75 0.37 -18.40
CA LEU A 96 8.14 -0.22 -19.59
C LEU A 96 6.96 -1.16 -19.27
N ALA A 97 6.88 -1.71 -18.06
CA ALA A 97 5.78 -2.58 -17.64
C ALA A 97 4.42 -1.87 -17.71
N LYS A 98 3.35 -2.54 -18.12
CA LYS A 98 2.02 -1.92 -18.19
C LYS A 98 1.43 -1.66 -16.80
N GLY A 99 1.42 -2.67 -15.94
CA GLY A 99 1.01 -2.54 -14.53
C GLY A 99 2.16 -2.04 -13.67
N LYS A 100 1.95 -0.97 -12.89
CA LYS A 100 3.00 -0.38 -12.05
C LYS A 100 2.52 -0.15 -10.62
N LEU A 101 3.24 -0.71 -9.65
CA LEU A 101 3.12 -0.37 -8.24
C LEU A 101 4.30 0.49 -7.79
N PRO A 102 4.10 1.46 -6.87
CA PRO A 102 5.17 2.31 -6.36
C PRO A 102 6.39 1.54 -5.82
N THR A 103 6.17 0.37 -5.24
CA THR A 103 7.20 -0.46 -4.61
C THR A 103 8.16 -1.13 -5.61
N TYR A 104 7.83 -1.20 -6.91
CA TYR A 104 8.65 -1.89 -7.91
C TYR A 104 10.05 -1.29 -8.09
N ILE A 105 10.20 0.03 -7.88
CA ILE A 105 11.50 0.70 -8.00
C ILE A 105 12.37 0.63 -6.74
N MET A 106 11.92 -0.07 -5.69
CA MET A 106 12.69 -0.20 -4.44
C MET A 106 14.15 -0.65 -4.66
N PRO A 107 14.46 -1.61 -5.56
CA PRO A 107 15.84 -2.00 -5.85
C PRO A 107 16.74 -0.86 -6.39
N CYS A 108 16.14 0.20 -6.94
CA CYS A 108 16.88 1.35 -7.48
C CYS A 108 17.42 2.27 -6.38
N PHE A 109 16.90 2.20 -5.15
CA PHE A 109 17.30 3.14 -4.09
C PHE A 109 18.69 2.85 -3.51
N ALA A 110 19.14 1.59 -3.50
CA ALA A 110 20.49 1.25 -3.06
C ALA A 110 21.58 1.89 -3.95
N PRO A 111 21.59 1.71 -5.28
CA PRO A 111 22.57 2.38 -6.14
C PRO A 111 22.39 3.90 -6.14
N LEU A 112 21.15 4.39 -6.04
CA LEU A 112 20.89 5.83 -5.94
C LEU A 112 21.52 6.45 -4.68
N ALA A 113 21.36 5.81 -3.52
CA ALA A 113 21.94 6.28 -2.27
C ALA A 113 23.47 6.37 -2.33
N LEU A 114 24.13 5.38 -2.96
CA LEU A 114 25.57 5.39 -3.17
C LEU A 114 26.01 6.52 -4.11
N LEU A 115 25.29 6.74 -5.21
CA LEU A 115 25.57 7.87 -6.12
C LEU A 115 25.35 9.23 -5.43
N MET A 116 24.31 9.34 -4.61
CA MET A 116 24.03 10.55 -3.83
C MET A 116 25.10 10.79 -2.75
N ALA A 117 25.61 9.74 -2.11
CA ALA A 117 26.67 9.83 -1.12
C ALA A 117 27.99 10.35 -1.75
N ASP A 118 28.39 9.86 -2.92
CA ASP A 118 29.56 10.38 -3.65
C ASP A 118 29.36 11.85 -4.07
N ALA A 119 28.17 12.21 -4.57
CA ALA A 119 27.85 13.60 -4.90
C ALA A 119 27.86 14.52 -3.67
N LEU A 120 27.35 14.06 -2.53
CA LEU A 120 27.39 14.78 -1.27
C LEU A 120 28.83 14.98 -0.78
N ALA A 121 29.63 13.91 -0.73
CA ALA A 121 31.02 13.96 -0.29
C ALA A 121 31.82 14.97 -1.13
N GLY A 122 31.70 14.89 -2.46
CA GLY A 122 32.36 15.85 -3.35
C GLY A 122 31.86 17.29 -3.20
N ALA A 123 30.58 17.51 -2.85
CA ALA A 123 30.05 18.84 -2.59
C ALA A 123 30.59 19.45 -1.28
N LEU A 124 30.75 18.63 -0.24
CA LEU A 124 31.31 19.03 1.05
C LEU A 124 32.81 19.35 0.94
N GLU A 125 33.58 18.52 0.23
CA GLU A 125 35.01 18.74 -0.01
C GLU A 125 35.29 19.99 -0.86
N SER A 126 34.52 20.20 -1.93
CA SER A 126 34.73 21.35 -2.84
C SER A 126 34.06 22.65 -2.37
N GLY A 127 33.33 22.64 -1.25
CA GLY A 127 32.57 23.79 -0.76
C GLY A 127 31.40 24.23 -1.66
N ARG A 128 31.02 23.44 -2.67
CA ARG A 128 29.92 23.74 -3.61
C ARG A 128 28.56 23.35 -3.01
N LEU A 129 28.14 24.10 -2.00
CA LEU A 129 26.99 23.78 -1.14
C LEU A 129 25.63 24.26 -1.70
N ARG A 130 25.56 24.76 -2.94
CA ARG A 130 24.33 25.33 -3.52
C ARG A 130 23.18 24.32 -3.55
N ALA A 131 23.45 23.08 -3.96
CA ALA A 131 22.44 22.02 -4.01
C ALA A 131 21.87 21.72 -2.61
N LEU A 132 22.72 21.66 -1.59
CA LEU A 132 22.31 21.44 -0.20
C LEU A 132 21.49 22.61 0.37
N ARG A 133 21.86 23.86 0.05
CA ARG A 133 21.06 25.04 0.44
C ARG A 133 19.67 25.03 -0.18
N LEU A 134 19.59 24.78 -1.48
CA LEU A 134 18.32 24.67 -2.19
C LEU A 134 17.49 23.50 -1.65
N ASN A 135 18.15 22.38 -1.29
CA ASN A 135 17.49 21.24 -0.69
C ASN A 135 16.91 21.60 0.70
N GLY A 136 17.62 22.40 1.49
CA GLY A 136 17.11 22.93 2.76
C GLY A 136 15.89 23.81 2.57
N ALA A 137 15.93 24.71 1.57
CA ALA A 137 14.79 25.54 1.21
C ALA A 137 13.58 24.71 0.72
N LEU A 138 13.81 23.66 -0.06
CA LEU A 138 12.76 22.72 -0.48
C LEU A 138 12.14 22.01 0.73
N ASN A 139 12.95 21.50 1.66
CA ASN A 139 12.43 20.85 2.88
C ASN A 139 11.65 21.83 3.76
N LEU A 140 12.13 23.07 3.91
CA LEU A 140 11.40 24.12 4.59
C LEU A 140 10.02 24.33 3.95
N LEU A 141 9.98 24.51 2.62
CA LEU A 141 8.74 24.69 1.88
C LEU A 141 7.80 23.49 2.08
N LEU A 142 8.29 22.25 1.98
CA LEU A 142 7.49 21.04 2.19
C LEU A 142 6.92 20.96 3.61
N GLY A 143 7.71 21.28 4.64
CA GLY A 143 7.24 21.32 6.02
C GLY A 143 6.15 22.37 6.24
N LEU A 144 6.32 23.58 5.69
CA LEU A 144 5.32 24.65 5.75
C LEU A 144 4.04 24.31 4.97
N LEU A 145 4.18 23.74 3.77
CA LEU A 145 3.03 23.26 2.99
C LEU A 145 2.30 22.13 3.71
N GLY A 146 3.02 21.23 4.39
CA GLY A 146 2.44 20.20 5.24
C GLY A 146 1.60 20.78 6.39
N LEU A 147 2.12 21.79 7.09
CA LEU A 147 1.38 22.51 8.13
C LEU A 147 0.15 23.24 7.56
N ALA A 148 0.30 23.94 6.44
CA ALA A 148 -0.79 24.66 5.80
C ALA A 148 -1.90 23.69 5.31
N ALA A 149 -1.51 22.57 4.70
CA ALA A 149 -2.43 21.53 4.27
C ALA A 149 -3.17 20.90 5.45
N LEU A 150 -2.46 20.61 6.55
CA LEU A 150 -3.06 20.08 7.78
C LEU A 150 -4.10 21.06 8.35
N ALA A 151 -3.75 22.34 8.48
CA ALA A 151 -4.66 23.38 8.96
C ALA A 151 -5.89 23.52 8.05
N PHE A 152 -5.68 23.54 6.73
CA PHE A 152 -6.76 23.63 5.75
C PHE A 152 -7.70 22.42 5.80
N LEU A 153 -7.15 21.19 5.83
CA LEU A 153 -7.94 19.96 5.89
C LEU A 153 -8.68 19.84 7.22
N GLN A 154 -8.07 20.22 8.34
CA GLN A 154 -8.73 20.24 9.63
C GLN A 154 -9.88 21.26 9.66
N ALA A 155 -9.69 22.45 9.09
CA ALA A 155 -10.72 23.49 9.03
C ALA A 155 -11.90 23.11 8.10
N LYS A 156 -11.64 22.44 6.97
CA LYS A 156 -12.68 22.12 5.98
C LYS A 156 -13.38 20.78 6.20
N LYS A 157 -12.66 19.77 6.69
CA LYS A 157 -13.16 18.38 6.77
C LYS A 157 -13.12 17.78 8.17
N ALA A 158 -12.59 18.51 9.17
CA ALA A 158 -12.39 18.02 10.54
C ALA A 158 -11.78 16.59 10.54
N LEU A 159 -10.67 16.43 9.80
CA LEU A 159 -10.04 15.13 9.54
C LEU A 159 -9.71 14.38 10.85
N TYR A 160 -9.23 15.10 11.85
CA TYR A 160 -9.00 14.61 13.21
C TYR A 160 -10.14 15.09 14.11
N HIS A 161 -11.20 14.29 14.22
CA HIS A 161 -12.31 14.58 15.13
C HIS A 161 -12.03 13.94 16.49
N GLN A 162 -11.95 14.75 17.55
CA GLN A 162 -11.61 14.31 18.93
C GLN A 162 -10.25 13.60 19.09
N GLN A 163 -9.38 13.64 18.06
CA GLN A 163 -8.06 13.02 18.03
C GLN A 163 -6.94 14.08 18.16
N LEU A 164 -6.96 14.86 19.25
CA LEU A 164 -5.98 15.93 19.46
C LEU A 164 -4.53 15.41 19.48
N PRO A 165 -4.19 14.26 20.11
CA PRO A 165 -2.82 13.76 20.11
C PRO A 165 -2.27 13.44 18.71
N SER A 166 -3.05 12.78 17.85
CA SER A 166 -2.65 12.44 16.48
C SER A 166 -2.47 13.70 15.62
N LEU A 167 -3.35 14.70 15.79
CA LEU A 167 -3.24 16.01 15.13
C LEU A 167 -1.97 16.75 15.55
N LEU A 168 -1.68 16.81 16.85
CA LEU A 168 -0.46 17.45 17.37
C LEU A 168 0.80 16.71 16.91
N LEU A 169 0.75 15.38 16.84
CA LEU A 169 1.88 14.56 16.41
C LEU A 169 2.23 14.82 14.93
N ILE A 170 1.25 14.82 14.02
CA ILE A 170 1.52 15.14 12.60
C ILE A 170 1.93 16.61 12.43
N GLY A 171 1.36 17.52 13.22
CA GLY A 171 1.78 18.93 13.25
C GLY A 171 3.24 19.09 13.67
N LEU A 172 3.66 18.37 14.72
CA LEU A 172 5.04 18.34 15.19
C LEU A 172 5.99 17.80 14.12
N VAL A 173 5.61 16.73 13.41
CA VAL A 173 6.39 16.18 12.29
C VAL A 173 6.63 17.24 11.22
N CYS A 174 5.56 17.92 10.77
CA CYS A 174 5.68 18.97 9.75
C CYS A 174 6.51 20.18 10.22
N ALA A 175 6.33 20.60 11.48
CA ALA A 175 7.09 21.70 12.07
C ALA A 175 8.58 21.36 12.22
N LEU A 176 8.90 20.14 12.68
CA LEU A 176 10.28 19.66 12.76
C LEU A 176 10.90 19.56 11.37
N TRP A 177 10.14 19.12 10.36
CA TRP A 177 10.61 19.08 8.97
C TRP A 177 10.99 20.48 8.47
N ALA A 178 10.15 21.49 8.74
CA ALA A 178 10.44 22.87 8.40
C ALA A 178 11.70 23.38 9.13
N LEU A 179 11.82 23.11 10.43
CA LEU A 179 12.99 23.48 11.23
C LEU A 179 14.28 22.85 10.69
N CYS A 180 14.27 21.54 10.43
CA CYS A 180 15.41 20.83 9.84
C CYS A 180 15.78 21.38 8.44
N GLY A 181 14.79 21.79 7.65
CA GLY A 181 14.99 22.49 6.38
C GLY A 181 15.70 23.83 6.54
N ILE A 182 15.28 24.66 7.51
CA ILE A 182 15.94 25.93 7.86
C ILE A 182 17.38 25.68 8.31
N LEU A 183 17.59 24.71 9.20
CA LEU A 183 18.92 24.37 9.71
C LEU A 183 19.86 23.93 8.57
N GLN A 184 19.39 23.09 7.64
CA GLN A 184 20.16 22.72 6.45
C GLN A 184 20.42 23.91 5.53
N TRP A 185 19.47 24.83 5.37
CA TRP A 185 19.66 26.03 4.56
C TRP A 185 20.70 26.98 5.16
N LEU A 186 20.62 27.25 6.46
CA LEU A 186 21.54 28.17 7.17
C LEU A 186 22.94 27.59 7.32
N ARG A 187 23.06 26.29 7.62
CA ARG A 187 24.34 25.61 7.86
C ARG A 187 24.49 24.34 7.03
N PRO A 188 24.50 24.42 5.68
CA PRO A 188 24.46 23.26 4.78
C PRO A 188 25.67 22.34 4.90
N GLN A 189 26.82 22.82 5.36
CA GLN A 189 28.01 21.98 5.53
C GLN A 189 27.98 21.16 6.81
N GLN A 190 27.45 21.72 7.89
CA GLN A 190 27.41 21.09 9.23
C GLN A 190 26.13 20.29 9.44
N LEU A 191 25.01 20.78 8.92
CA LEU A 191 23.66 20.25 9.16
C LEU A 191 23.03 19.68 7.87
N TRP A 192 23.87 19.15 6.95
CA TRP A 192 23.39 18.52 5.71
C TRP A 192 22.44 17.34 5.98
N ALA A 193 22.60 16.66 7.12
CA ALA A 193 21.82 15.49 7.51
C ALA A 193 20.58 15.82 8.35
N ALA A 194 20.40 17.07 8.80
CA ALA A 194 19.32 17.43 9.75
C ALA A 194 17.91 16.99 9.28
N PRO A 195 17.53 17.12 7.99
CA PRO A 195 16.23 16.64 7.51
C PRO A 195 16.00 15.12 7.65
N ALA A 196 17.05 14.31 7.80
CA ALA A 196 16.92 12.87 8.05
C ALA A 196 16.16 12.58 9.36
N LEU A 197 16.35 13.41 10.38
CA LEU A 197 15.66 13.28 11.66
C LEU A 197 14.15 13.47 11.50
N ALA A 198 13.74 14.47 10.72
CA ALA A 198 12.32 14.68 10.41
C ALA A 198 11.74 13.53 9.57
N ALA A 199 12.52 12.98 8.63
CA ALA A 199 12.14 11.78 7.87
C ALA A 199 11.92 10.55 8.75
N TRP A 200 12.83 10.30 9.68
CA TRP A 200 12.71 9.18 10.61
C TRP A 200 11.55 9.37 11.58
N LEU A 201 11.35 10.59 12.09
CA LEU A 201 10.19 10.89 12.92
C LEU A 201 8.88 10.70 12.16
N LEU A 202 8.79 11.12 10.90
CA LEU A 202 7.62 10.88 10.05
C LEU A 202 7.35 9.37 9.93
N VAL A 203 8.36 8.55 9.64
CA VAL A 203 8.20 7.09 9.52
C VAL A 203 7.72 6.48 10.84
N ALA A 204 8.31 6.88 11.98
CA ALA A 204 7.93 6.36 13.28
C ALA A 204 6.54 6.83 13.73
N ALA A 205 6.19 8.09 13.44
CA ALA A 205 4.96 8.72 13.89
C ALA A 205 3.77 8.45 12.95
N ALA A 206 4.00 8.17 11.66
CA ALA A 206 2.94 8.02 10.67
C ALA A 206 1.83 7.04 11.09
N PRO A 207 2.12 5.82 11.59
CA PRO A 207 1.07 4.90 12.02
C PRO A 207 0.19 5.45 13.15
N ALA A 208 0.80 6.12 14.15
CA ALA A 208 0.08 6.69 15.28
C ALA A 208 -0.64 8.01 14.95
N ALA A 209 -0.13 8.74 13.95
CA ALA A 209 -0.68 10.01 13.52
C ALA A 209 -1.74 9.87 12.42
N MET A 210 -1.97 8.67 11.87
CA MET A 210 -3.01 8.43 10.87
C MET A 210 -4.40 8.64 11.48
N PRO A 211 -5.31 9.38 10.81
CA PRO A 211 -6.68 9.55 11.30
C PRO A 211 -7.42 8.20 11.32
N GLU A 212 -8.18 7.94 12.38
CA GLU A 212 -8.95 6.68 12.52
C GLU A 212 -9.90 6.45 11.33
N ARG A 213 -10.51 7.51 10.78
CA ARG A 213 -11.36 7.41 9.58
C ARG A 213 -10.63 6.77 8.39
N MET A 214 -9.32 7.02 8.26
CA MET A 214 -8.49 6.44 7.20
C MET A 214 -8.09 5.01 7.54
N VAL A 215 -7.69 4.75 8.78
CA VAL A 215 -7.33 3.43 9.29
C VAL A 215 -8.53 2.48 9.14
N ASN A 216 -9.69 2.84 9.68
CA ASN A 216 -10.88 1.98 9.71
C ASN A 216 -11.46 1.78 8.31
N SER A 217 -11.33 2.77 7.42
CA SER A 217 -11.73 2.60 6.01
C SER A 217 -10.84 1.62 5.25
N LYS A 218 -9.59 1.39 5.67
CA LYS A 218 -8.61 0.57 4.94
C LYS A 218 -8.27 -0.75 5.64
N MET A 219 -8.43 -0.85 6.95
CA MET A 219 -8.05 -1.97 7.79
C MET A 219 -9.29 -2.58 8.48
N PRO A 220 -10.04 -3.46 7.78
CA PRO A 220 -11.26 -4.07 8.34
C PRO A 220 -10.99 -5.01 9.52
N ASP A 221 -9.73 -5.39 9.71
CA ASP A 221 -9.27 -6.32 10.74
C ASP A 221 -9.63 -5.88 12.17
N GLN A 222 -9.46 -4.61 12.53
CA GLN A 222 -9.79 -4.13 13.87
C GLN A 222 -11.30 -4.14 14.13
N PHE A 223 -12.08 -3.70 13.14
CA PHE A 223 -13.55 -3.73 13.20
C PHE A 223 -14.07 -5.16 13.35
N ILE A 224 -13.53 -6.11 12.59
CA ILE A 224 -13.86 -7.54 12.72
C ILE A 224 -13.45 -8.09 14.09
N ALA A 225 -12.29 -7.70 14.61
CA ALA A 225 -11.81 -8.16 15.91
C ALA A 225 -12.74 -7.72 17.07
N GLN A 226 -13.35 -6.54 16.98
CA GLN A 226 -14.32 -6.05 17.97
C GLN A 226 -15.61 -6.87 17.98
N HIS A 227 -16.01 -7.44 16.84
CA HIS A 227 -17.23 -8.24 16.67
C HIS A 227 -16.95 -9.75 16.54
N LEU A 228 -15.77 -10.20 16.99
CA LEU A 228 -15.33 -11.58 16.74
C LEU A 228 -16.22 -12.63 17.43
N GLU A 229 -16.69 -12.35 18.65
CA GLU A 229 -17.58 -13.26 19.39
C GLU A 229 -18.92 -13.45 18.67
N GLU A 230 -19.48 -12.36 18.13
CA GLU A 230 -20.71 -12.38 17.35
C GLU A 230 -20.51 -13.12 16.02
N LEU A 231 -19.40 -12.87 15.33
CA LEU A 231 -19.04 -13.56 14.09
C LEU A 231 -18.76 -15.05 14.31
N ALA A 232 -18.24 -15.44 15.47
CA ALA A 232 -18.02 -16.84 15.80
C ALA A 232 -19.32 -17.63 15.91
N SER A 233 -20.44 -16.97 16.25
CA SER A 233 -21.78 -17.58 16.26
C SER A 233 -22.37 -17.79 14.85
N ALA A 234 -21.83 -17.12 13.83
CA ALA A 234 -22.32 -17.23 12.48
C ALA A 234 -21.93 -18.56 11.83
N ARG A 235 -22.90 -19.26 11.24
CA ARG A 235 -22.63 -20.48 10.46
C ARG A 235 -21.99 -20.16 9.12
N THR A 236 -22.37 -19.07 8.47
CA THR A 236 -21.87 -18.70 7.13
C THR A 236 -21.26 -17.30 7.17
N LEU A 237 -20.15 -17.10 6.48
CA LEU A 237 -19.48 -15.80 6.38
C LEU A 237 -19.55 -15.26 4.95
N LEU A 238 -19.79 -13.96 4.81
CA LEU A 238 -19.92 -13.26 3.54
C LEU A 238 -19.16 -11.92 3.57
N SER A 239 -18.51 -11.57 2.46
CA SER A 239 -18.02 -10.20 2.26
C SER A 239 -18.09 -9.77 0.79
N ASN A 240 -18.29 -8.48 0.53
CA ASN A 240 -18.21 -7.89 -0.82
C ASN A 240 -16.83 -7.29 -1.13
N ASP A 241 -15.86 -7.44 -0.23
CA ASP A 241 -14.51 -6.92 -0.36
C ASP A 241 -13.48 -8.00 -0.03
N LEU A 242 -12.44 -8.13 -0.87
CA LEU A 242 -11.40 -9.15 -0.66
C LEU A 242 -10.61 -8.92 0.63
N GLY A 243 -10.41 -7.66 1.03
CA GLY A 243 -9.77 -7.34 2.31
C GLY A 243 -10.62 -7.76 3.51
N GLY A 244 -11.92 -7.51 3.45
CA GLY A 244 -12.91 -7.96 4.43
C GLY A 244 -12.98 -9.49 4.51
N ALA A 245 -13.04 -10.18 3.37
CA ALA A 245 -13.05 -11.63 3.30
C ALA A 245 -11.78 -12.25 3.90
N SER A 246 -10.61 -11.70 3.57
CA SER A 246 -9.32 -12.16 4.11
C SER A 246 -9.23 -11.96 5.62
N ALA A 247 -9.67 -10.80 6.12
CA ALA A 247 -9.67 -10.50 7.54
C ALA A 247 -10.67 -11.39 8.32
N LEU A 248 -11.85 -11.65 7.75
CA LEU A 248 -12.81 -12.62 8.29
C LEU A 248 -12.18 -14.00 8.41
N ALA A 249 -11.56 -14.48 7.34
CA ALA A 249 -10.94 -15.80 7.32
C ALA A 249 -9.82 -15.93 8.37
N TRP A 250 -8.96 -14.91 8.45
CA TRP A 250 -7.87 -14.85 9.41
C TRP A 250 -8.37 -14.83 10.86
N ARG A 251 -9.31 -13.93 11.19
CA ARG A 251 -9.79 -13.71 12.56
C ARG A 251 -10.66 -14.85 13.08
N THR A 252 -11.49 -15.43 12.23
CA THR A 252 -12.35 -16.56 12.60
C THR A 252 -11.66 -17.92 12.47
N GLY A 253 -10.50 -17.99 11.82
CA GLY A 253 -9.82 -19.24 11.50
C GLY A 253 -10.55 -20.10 10.46
N ARG A 254 -11.46 -19.50 9.67
CA ARG A 254 -12.31 -20.21 8.71
C ARG A 254 -11.93 -19.85 7.28
N SER A 255 -11.67 -20.85 6.45
CA SER A 255 -11.31 -20.64 5.03
C SER A 255 -12.52 -20.41 4.11
N GLU A 256 -13.72 -20.72 4.57
CA GLU A 256 -14.96 -20.59 3.80
C GLU A 256 -15.63 -19.24 4.05
N VAL A 257 -15.33 -18.29 3.15
CA VAL A 257 -15.99 -16.98 3.09
C VAL A 257 -16.55 -16.79 1.68
N PHE A 258 -17.84 -16.49 1.59
CA PHE A 258 -18.51 -16.22 0.33
C PHE A 258 -18.25 -14.78 -0.12
N LEU A 259 -18.10 -14.58 -1.42
CA LEU A 259 -17.78 -13.30 -2.04
C LEU A 259 -19.01 -12.76 -2.75
N LEU A 260 -19.51 -11.61 -2.31
CA LEU A 260 -20.64 -10.94 -2.96
C LEU A 260 -20.13 -9.96 -4.01
N ASN A 261 -20.49 -10.20 -5.28
CA ASN A 261 -20.23 -9.30 -6.40
C ASN A 261 -18.75 -8.85 -6.50
N THR A 262 -17.82 -9.71 -6.08
CA THR A 262 -16.39 -9.41 -6.04
C THR A 262 -15.58 -10.67 -6.34
N GLU A 263 -14.54 -10.53 -7.15
CA GLU A 263 -13.64 -11.63 -7.52
C GLU A 263 -12.18 -11.17 -7.44
N GLY A 264 -11.89 -9.99 -8.01
CA GLY A 264 -10.58 -9.33 -7.97
C GLY A 264 -9.43 -10.28 -8.31
N GLU A 265 -8.48 -10.43 -7.38
CA GLU A 265 -7.30 -11.29 -7.55
C GLU A 265 -7.63 -12.79 -7.44
N LEU A 266 -8.78 -13.16 -6.89
CA LEU A 266 -9.20 -14.55 -6.75
C LEU A 266 -9.85 -15.13 -8.01
N LYS A 267 -10.05 -14.31 -9.05
CA LYS A 267 -10.71 -14.72 -10.31
C LYS A 267 -10.14 -16.02 -10.90
N TYR A 268 -8.82 -16.19 -10.89
CA TYR A 268 -8.19 -17.39 -11.40
C TYR A 268 -8.59 -18.63 -10.57
N GLY A 269 -8.51 -18.53 -9.24
CA GLY A 269 -8.85 -19.62 -8.33
C GLY A 269 -10.35 -19.93 -8.28
N LEU A 270 -11.22 -18.93 -8.46
CA LEU A 270 -12.67 -19.11 -8.51
C LEU A 270 -13.12 -19.94 -9.73
N GLY A 271 -12.25 -20.14 -10.71
CA GLY A 271 -12.49 -21.05 -11.84
C GLY A 271 -12.35 -22.53 -11.51
N TYR A 272 -11.77 -22.90 -10.37
CA TYR A 272 -11.61 -24.31 -9.99
C TYR A 272 -12.94 -24.97 -9.58
N PRO A 273 -13.10 -26.29 -9.81
CA PRO A 273 -14.33 -27.00 -9.48
C PRO A 273 -14.76 -26.91 -8.01
N ASP A 274 -13.81 -26.86 -7.07
CA ASP A 274 -14.02 -26.79 -5.62
C ASP A 274 -14.33 -25.37 -5.11
N ALA A 275 -14.05 -24.35 -5.92
CA ALA A 275 -14.36 -22.95 -5.64
C ALA A 275 -15.68 -22.49 -6.28
N GLN A 276 -16.31 -23.32 -7.11
CA GLN A 276 -17.59 -22.97 -7.75
C GLN A 276 -18.67 -22.67 -6.72
N GLY A 277 -19.41 -21.58 -6.96
CA GLY A 277 -20.46 -21.11 -6.05
C GLY A 277 -19.98 -20.30 -4.84
N ARG A 278 -18.66 -20.05 -4.70
CA ARG A 278 -18.13 -19.13 -3.68
C ARG A 278 -18.29 -17.65 -4.05
N SER A 279 -18.29 -17.33 -5.34
CA SER A 279 -18.61 -15.99 -5.87
C SER A 279 -20.11 -15.91 -6.19
N LEU A 280 -20.77 -14.91 -5.63
CA LEU A 280 -22.22 -14.71 -5.71
C LEU A 280 -22.51 -13.43 -6.49
N GLY A 281 -23.25 -13.56 -7.60
CA GLY A 281 -23.82 -12.41 -8.31
C GLY A 281 -25.03 -11.82 -7.59
N LEU A 282 -25.35 -10.56 -7.88
CA LEU A 282 -26.47 -9.85 -7.24
C LEU A 282 -27.84 -10.48 -7.53
N GLU A 283 -28.03 -11.04 -8.73
CA GLU A 283 -29.31 -11.63 -9.16
C GLU A 283 -29.69 -12.87 -8.34
N GLY A 284 -28.71 -13.72 -8.03
CA GLY A 284 -28.93 -14.96 -7.25
C GLY A 284 -28.84 -14.77 -5.73
N PHE A 285 -28.37 -13.62 -5.28
CA PHE A 285 -28.08 -13.37 -3.87
C PHE A 285 -29.30 -13.52 -2.94
N PRO A 286 -30.50 -12.97 -3.24
CA PRO A 286 -31.64 -13.12 -2.34
C PRO A 286 -32.05 -14.58 -2.10
N ALA A 287 -32.01 -15.42 -3.15
CA ALA A 287 -32.32 -16.84 -3.05
C ALA A 287 -31.25 -17.60 -2.25
N TRP A 288 -29.98 -17.29 -2.50
CA TRP A 288 -28.86 -17.86 -1.73
C TRP A 288 -28.94 -17.47 -0.25
N LEU A 289 -29.24 -16.20 0.06
CA LEU A 289 -29.34 -15.72 1.43
C LEU A 289 -30.48 -16.41 2.19
N ALA A 290 -31.64 -16.60 1.54
CA ALA A 290 -32.75 -17.35 2.12
C ALA A 290 -32.35 -18.80 2.45
N ASP A 291 -31.58 -19.46 1.59
CA ASP A 291 -31.06 -20.80 1.84
C ASP A 291 -30.02 -20.84 2.98
N ALA A 292 -29.06 -19.92 2.96
CA ALA A 292 -28.03 -19.80 3.99
C ALA A 292 -28.65 -19.58 5.38
N ARG A 293 -29.67 -18.72 5.48
CA ARG A 293 -30.40 -18.44 6.72
C ARG A 293 -31.18 -19.64 7.26
N ARG A 294 -31.61 -20.59 6.43
CA ARG A 294 -32.23 -21.84 6.92
C ARG A 294 -31.21 -22.72 7.62
N LYS A 295 -29.97 -22.72 7.13
CA LYS A 295 -28.86 -23.53 7.67
C LYS A 295 -28.30 -22.95 8.97
N GLY A 296 -28.35 -21.65 9.18
CA GLY A 296 -27.89 -20.99 10.42
C GLY A 296 -27.72 -19.48 10.25
N PRO A 297 -27.22 -18.78 11.28
CA PRO A 297 -26.95 -17.35 11.19
C PRO A 297 -25.87 -17.03 10.15
N VAL A 298 -25.99 -15.88 9.49
CA VAL A 298 -25.05 -15.41 8.46
C VAL A 298 -24.36 -14.14 8.96
N GLY A 299 -23.04 -14.20 9.07
CA GLY A 299 -22.18 -13.08 9.42
C GLY A 299 -21.70 -12.39 8.15
N VAL A 300 -21.95 -11.10 8.04
CA VAL A 300 -21.69 -10.32 6.83
C VAL A 300 -20.79 -9.15 7.18
N ILE A 301 -19.72 -8.96 6.41
CA ILE A 301 -18.89 -7.74 6.42
C ILE A 301 -18.93 -7.12 5.04
N LEU A 302 -19.57 -5.95 4.93
CA LEU A 302 -19.58 -5.17 3.70
C LEU A 302 -18.65 -3.97 3.81
N ARG A 303 -18.01 -3.63 2.71
CA ARG A 303 -17.39 -2.33 2.49
C ARG A 303 -18.29 -1.52 1.56
N VAL A 304 -18.72 -0.36 2.02
CA VAL A 304 -19.70 0.53 1.38
C VAL A 304 -19.03 1.87 1.08
N ASN A 305 -18.46 1.97 -0.12
CA ASN A 305 -17.75 3.14 -0.64
C ASN A 305 -18.44 3.78 -1.84
N SER A 306 -19.33 3.06 -2.51
CA SER A 306 -19.95 3.45 -3.77
C SER A 306 -21.49 3.36 -3.70
N PRO A 307 -22.22 4.07 -4.58
CA PRO A 307 -23.67 3.90 -4.70
C PRO A 307 -24.08 2.46 -5.04
N GLY A 308 -23.22 1.71 -5.74
CA GLY A 308 -23.44 0.28 -5.99
C GLY A 308 -23.39 -0.53 -4.70
N ASP A 309 -22.42 -0.25 -3.84
CA ASP A 309 -22.27 -0.95 -2.55
C ASP A 309 -23.43 -0.61 -1.59
N GLU A 310 -23.98 0.62 -1.66
CA GLU A 310 -25.20 0.99 -0.92
C GLU A 310 -26.42 0.20 -1.44
N ALA A 311 -26.48 -0.10 -2.74
CA ALA A 311 -27.50 -0.99 -3.29
C ALA A 311 -27.33 -2.43 -2.79
N GLU A 312 -26.10 -2.92 -2.66
CA GLU A 312 -25.81 -4.23 -2.06
C GLU A 312 -26.24 -4.30 -0.59
N LEU A 313 -25.94 -3.25 0.19
CA LEU A 313 -26.41 -3.14 1.57
C LEU A 313 -27.95 -3.12 1.64
N ALA A 314 -28.62 -2.47 0.69
CA ALA A 314 -30.08 -2.43 0.64
C ALA A 314 -30.75 -3.79 0.35
N LEU A 315 -30.01 -4.77 -0.20
CA LEU A 315 -30.48 -6.15 -0.36
C LEU A 315 -30.51 -6.92 0.97
N MET A 316 -29.82 -6.41 2.01
CA MET A 316 -29.77 -7.07 3.31
C MET A 316 -31.05 -6.80 4.12
N PRO A 317 -31.50 -7.75 4.96
CA PRO A 317 -32.64 -7.52 5.84
C PRO A 317 -32.37 -6.36 6.80
N ARG A 318 -33.36 -5.50 7.05
CA ARG A 318 -33.20 -4.29 7.87
C ARG A 318 -33.29 -4.55 9.38
N ASP A 319 -34.02 -5.57 9.79
CA ASP A 319 -34.26 -5.91 11.21
C ASP A 319 -33.22 -6.91 11.73
N VAL A 320 -31.94 -6.57 11.60
CA VAL A 320 -30.81 -7.41 12.03
C VAL A 320 -29.83 -6.62 12.88
N THR A 321 -29.07 -7.31 13.73
CA THR A 321 -27.96 -6.68 14.45
C THR A 321 -26.98 -6.12 13.43
N SER A 322 -26.79 -4.80 13.45
CA SER A 322 -25.95 -4.09 12.50
C SER A 322 -25.06 -3.08 13.21
N TYR A 323 -23.77 -3.09 12.86
CA TYR A 323 -22.81 -2.09 13.28
C TYR A 323 -22.20 -1.46 12.04
N ARG A 324 -22.08 -0.13 12.04
CA ARG A 324 -21.47 0.61 10.91
C ARG A 324 -20.36 1.50 11.44
N GLU A 325 -19.17 1.32 10.90
CA GLU A 325 -18.01 2.16 11.18
C GLU A 325 -17.46 2.74 9.88
N ASN A 326 -17.75 4.02 9.64
CA ASN A 326 -17.46 4.71 8.37
C ASN A 326 -18.06 3.95 7.17
N HIS A 327 -17.19 3.27 6.43
CA HIS A 327 -17.49 2.54 5.20
C HIS A 327 -17.55 1.03 5.43
N LEU A 328 -17.35 0.54 6.66
CA LEU A 328 -17.50 -0.87 6.99
C LEU A 328 -18.83 -1.10 7.67
N VAL A 329 -19.52 -2.15 7.27
CA VAL A 329 -20.81 -2.55 7.83
C VAL A 329 -20.73 -4.01 8.21
N PHE A 330 -20.96 -4.29 9.49
CA PHE A 330 -21.18 -5.63 10.01
C PHE A 330 -22.68 -5.88 10.12
N LEU A 331 -23.12 -7.06 9.71
CA LEU A 331 -24.47 -7.55 9.94
C LEU A 331 -24.41 -8.99 10.46
N LEU A 332 -25.15 -9.27 11.54
CA LEU A 332 -25.46 -10.63 11.96
C LEU A 332 -26.91 -10.95 11.62
N ILE A 333 -27.10 -11.70 10.56
CA ILE A 333 -28.43 -12.08 10.07
C ILE A 333 -28.83 -13.37 10.78
N PRO A 334 -29.90 -13.38 11.59
CA PRO A 334 -30.30 -14.55 12.36
C PRO A 334 -30.83 -15.66 11.45
N GLN A 335 -30.76 -16.89 11.98
CA GLN A 335 -31.37 -18.06 11.35
C GLN A 335 -32.86 -17.80 11.12
N ALA A 336 -33.37 -18.16 9.94
CA ALA A 336 -34.80 -18.10 9.67
C ALA A 336 -35.51 -19.16 10.54
N ALA A 337 -36.67 -18.80 11.10
CA ALA A 337 -37.53 -19.78 11.74
C ALA A 337 -37.88 -20.90 10.74
N PRO A 338 -37.92 -22.17 11.18
CA PRO A 338 -38.12 -23.33 10.31
C PRO A 338 -39.43 -23.29 9.53
#